data_AF-A0A1Q7TQY7-F1
#
_entry.id   AF-A0A1Q7TQY7-F1
#
_cell.length_a   1.000
_cell.length_b   1.000
_cell.length_c   1.000
_cell.angle_alpha   90.00
_cell.angle_beta   90.00
_cell.angle_gamma   90.00
#
_symmetry.space_group_name_H-M   'P 1'
#
loop_
_entity.id
_entity.type
_entity.pdbx_description
1 polymer ?
#
loop_
_entity_poly.entity_id
_entity_poly.type
_entity_poly.pdbx_seq_one_letter_code
_entity_poly.pdbx_strand_id
1 'polypeptide(L)'
;MLPMKSPISISSPVIAGSCIAVLSAISAANAQVNVTQFHNHDSRDGLYVDSAFTPAAAANLMRDLNFDGTIVGDVYAQPLYIDDGPGGRPTIIAVTESNNVYALDAMDGSVIWERNMGDPVPEEDLTCHGNIDPFGITGTPIIDLASRGLFFNAMITPDGGNTKKHLIFSLNVDTGDINPGWPVDVGEVAVYNGTTFTPSIQAQRPALGIVDNILYVPYGSLLDCGLWHGWLVGVPINNPGGVMAWATDALGGAIWGVGGVASDGNNPFVTTGNTYNTNGNWGGGEAVIRFQPGPIFSGSPSDYWAPLNWLDLDTWDFDLGGCGPLLVDVPGATPSHLVVALGKNTNGYLLNRDNLGGISVPVAQANVSPGNSIIQAAAAYRTNQGTYVAFRATRSTLTTFRITATSPPTIATGWSATRTDAGCGSPFVTSTDGINDVIVWVVGTAGWGVEGDQQLHGYDGETGAVVYAGGGPNELIPGTHSYSTTGIAVRGHIYIAGDNKVYAFTLPAPTPTPRPSPIPRHRPTPRPRPIPPR
;
A
#
# COMPACT_ATOMS: atom_id res chain seq x y z
N MET A 1 -71.61 59.53 4.81
CA MET A 1 -70.73 60.63 4.38
C MET A 1 -69.29 60.12 4.41
N LEU A 2 -68.45 60.61 3.49
CA LEU A 2 -66.97 60.59 3.56
C LEU A 2 -66.49 61.47 4.75
N PRO A 3 -65.18 61.54 5.10
CA PRO A 3 -64.00 60.86 4.53
C PRO A 3 -63.50 59.76 5.55
N MET A 4 -62.24 59.35 5.72
CA MET A 4 -60.93 59.75 5.18
C MET A 4 -59.92 58.56 5.21
N LYS A 5 -58.66 58.80 4.82
CA LYS A 5 -57.50 57.91 4.96
C LYS A 5 -56.31 58.71 5.51
N SER A 6 -55.42 58.07 6.27
CA SER A 6 -54.11 58.62 6.65
C SER A 6 -52.97 57.95 5.86
N PRO A 7 -51.87 58.65 5.52
CA PRO A 7 -50.83 58.13 4.64
C PRO A 7 -49.77 57.29 5.36
N ILE A 8 -49.16 56.37 4.62
CA ILE A 8 -47.97 55.60 5.02
C ILE A 8 -46.72 56.37 4.59
N SER A 9 -45.74 56.51 5.48
CA SER A 9 -44.40 57.02 5.16
C SER A 9 -43.39 55.88 5.20
N ILE A 10 -42.63 55.73 4.12
CA ILE A 10 -41.60 54.68 3.98
C ILE A 10 -40.26 55.27 4.43
N SER A 11 -39.56 54.58 5.33
CA SER A 11 -38.19 54.90 5.73
C SER A 11 -37.25 53.72 5.43
N SER A 12 -36.25 53.97 4.60
CA SER A 12 -35.22 52.98 4.25
C SER A 12 -34.12 52.93 5.31
N PRO A 13 -33.75 51.75 5.85
CA PRO A 13 -32.52 51.61 6.61
C PRO A 13 -31.33 51.42 5.67
N VAL A 14 -30.25 52.16 5.91
CA VAL A 14 -28.95 51.97 5.25
C VAL A 14 -28.32 50.69 5.80
N ILE A 15 -28.11 49.69 4.95
CA ILE A 15 -27.36 48.48 5.33
C ILE A 15 -25.86 48.81 5.30
N ALA A 16 -25.24 48.85 6.47
CA ALA A 16 -23.80 48.97 6.59
C ALA A 16 -23.13 47.66 6.12
N GLY A 17 -22.27 47.77 5.10
CA GLY A 17 -21.54 46.61 4.56
C GLY A 17 -20.42 46.15 5.48
N SER A 18 -20.71 45.19 6.37
CA SER A 18 -19.67 44.45 7.08
C SER A 18 -18.87 43.60 6.11
N CYS A 19 -17.63 44.00 5.83
CA CYS A 19 -16.67 43.17 5.12
C CYS A 19 -16.29 41.98 6.01
N ILE A 20 -16.98 40.86 5.85
CA ILE A 20 -16.54 39.58 6.42
C ILE A 20 -15.28 39.18 5.65
N ALA A 21 -14.12 39.43 6.27
CA ALA A 21 -12.88 38.83 5.84
C ALA A 21 -12.99 37.33 6.08
N VAL A 22 -13.28 36.56 5.02
CA VAL A 22 -13.14 35.12 5.03
C VAL A 22 -11.66 34.83 5.16
N LEU A 23 -11.22 34.62 6.41
CA LEU A 23 -9.97 33.97 6.70
C LEU A 23 -10.10 32.54 6.19
N SER A 24 -9.71 32.32 4.94
CA SER A 24 -9.41 30.99 4.43
C SER A 24 -8.38 30.40 5.38
N ALA A 25 -8.82 29.47 6.22
CA ALA A 25 -7.92 28.59 6.93
C ALA A 25 -7.19 27.80 5.85
N ILE A 26 -5.96 28.23 5.55
CA ILE A 26 -4.98 27.36 4.91
C ILE A 26 -4.73 26.29 5.96
N SER A 27 -5.48 25.18 5.86
CA SER A 27 -5.03 23.92 6.44
C SER A 27 -3.66 23.69 5.83
N ALA A 28 -2.61 23.90 6.62
CA ALA A 28 -1.31 23.37 6.26
C ALA A 28 -1.54 21.88 6.01
N ALA A 29 -1.24 21.41 4.81
CA ALA A 29 -1.22 19.98 4.56
C ALA A 29 -0.24 19.42 5.59
N ASN A 30 -0.74 18.65 6.55
CA ASN A 30 0.11 17.86 7.41
C ASN A 30 0.85 16.93 6.44
N ALA A 31 2.15 17.13 6.27
CA ALA A 31 2.99 16.22 5.51
C ALA A 31 2.73 14.80 6.01
N GLN A 32 2.73 13.80 5.13
CA GLN A 32 2.49 12.43 5.56
C GLN A 32 3.62 12.00 6.51
N VAL A 33 3.26 11.73 7.77
CA VAL A 33 4.24 11.52 8.84
C VAL A 33 4.49 10.04 9.11
N ASN A 34 3.50 9.17 8.94
CA ASN A 34 3.62 7.73 9.24
C ASN A 34 3.30 6.89 8.01
N VAL A 35 3.84 5.66 7.98
CA VAL A 35 3.51 4.60 7.03
C VAL A 35 3.21 3.34 7.82
N THR A 36 1.96 3.20 8.26
CA THR A 36 1.55 2.15 9.22
C THR A 36 1.08 0.86 8.57
N GLN A 37 0.98 0.80 7.24
CA GLN A 37 0.53 -0.37 6.48
C GLN A 37 1.13 -0.40 5.08
N PHE A 38 1.00 -1.55 4.42
CA PHE A 38 1.38 -1.72 3.01
C PHE A 38 0.73 -0.66 2.11
N HIS A 39 1.52 -0.01 1.27
CA HIS A 39 1.10 1.06 0.37
C HIS A 39 0.36 2.23 1.06
N ASN A 40 0.64 2.43 2.35
CA ASN A 40 0.23 3.52 3.25
C ASN A 40 -1.28 3.70 3.52
N HIS A 41 -2.11 3.73 2.50
CA HIS A 41 -3.53 4.04 2.60
C HIS A 41 -4.39 2.79 2.47
N ASP A 42 -5.60 2.85 3.04
CA ASP A 42 -6.61 1.78 2.95
C ASP A 42 -6.97 1.46 1.49
N SER A 43 -6.86 2.45 0.60
CA SER A 43 -7.00 2.32 -0.86
C SER A 43 -5.97 1.41 -1.54
N ARG A 44 -4.84 1.12 -0.85
CA ARG A 44 -3.62 0.47 -1.35
C ARG A 44 -2.95 1.20 -2.53
N ASP A 45 -3.14 2.52 -2.59
CA ASP A 45 -2.64 3.35 -3.69
C ASP A 45 -1.10 3.49 -3.77
N GLY A 46 -0.37 3.30 -2.66
CA GLY A 46 1.10 3.40 -2.67
C GLY A 46 1.60 4.83 -2.90
N LEU A 47 0.75 5.83 -2.62
CA LEU A 47 1.09 7.24 -2.71
C LEU A 47 1.65 7.76 -1.40
N TYR A 48 2.81 8.42 -1.49
CA TYR A 48 3.52 9.05 -0.38
C TYR A 48 3.62 10.56 -0.63
N VAL A 49 2.93 11.37 0.19
CA VAL A 49 2.86 12.83 0.03
C VAL A 49 3.90 13.52 0.90
N ASP A 50 4.96 13.99 0.26
CA ASP A 50 6.07 14.69 0.88
C ASP A 50 6.63 15.79 -0.04
N SER A 51 6.48 17.04 0.41
CA SER A 51 6.91 18.25 -0.29
C SER A 51 8.41 18.33 -0.64
N ALA A 52 9.26 17.46 -0.08
CA ALA A 52 10.66 17.37 -0.48
C ALA A 52 10.87 16.72 -1.86
N PHE A 53 9.98 15.81 -2.28
CA PHE A 53 10.11 14.99 -3.49
C PHE A 53 9.74 15.72 -4.79
N THR A 54 10.35 16.89 -5.02
CA THR A 54 10.36 17.54 -6.34
C THR A 54 11.23 16.73 -7.32
N PRO A 55 10.96 16.76 -8.65
CA PRO A 55 11.80 16.05 -9.64
C PRO A 55 13.27 16.49 -9.60
N ALA A 56 13.53 17.76 -9.30
CA ALA A 56 14.89 18.30 -9.18
C ALA A 56 15.65 17.74 -7.95
N ALA A 57 14.98 17.54 -6.82
CA ALA A 57 15.57 16.90 -5.65
C ALA A 57 15.75 15.40 -5.88
N ALA A 58 14.72 14.73 -6.41
CA ALA A 58 14.71 13.29 -6.69
C ALA A 58 15.78 12.86 -7.71
N ALA A 59 16.06 13.68 -8.73
CA ALA A 59 17.16 13.45 -9.67
C ALA A 59 18.56 13.45 -9.04
N ASN A 60 18.67 13.88 -7.78
CA ASN A 60 19.91 13.92 -6.99
C ASN A 60 19.80 13.07 -5.71
N LEU A 61 18.79 12.18 -5.62
CA LEU A 61 18.67 11.19 -4.55
C LEU A 61 19.95 10.31 -4.51
N MET A 62 20.43 9.97 -3.31
CA MET A 62 21.59 9.08 -3.13
C MET A 62 21.29 8.05 -2.04
N ARG A 63 21.94 6.88 -2.09
CA ARG A 63 21.88 5.94 -0.95
C ARG A 63 22.60 6.53 0.26
N ASP A 64 21.98 6.50 1.43
CA ASP A 64 22.63 6.91 2.66
C ASP A 64 23.60 5.82 3.12
N LEU A 65 24.89 6.14 3.12
CA LEU A 65 25.95 5.21 3.52
C LEU A 65 26.21 5.23 5.04
N ASN A 66 25.55 6.10 5.80
CA ASN A 66 25.60 6.12 7.26
C ASN A 66 24.44 5.33 7.89
N PHE A 67 23.41 4.99 7.10
CA PHE A 67 22.30 4.16 7.53
C PHE A 67 22.68 2.67 7.45
N ASP A 68 22.74 2.00 8.59
CA ASP A 68 23.08 0.58 8.73
C ASP A 68 21.92 -0.24 9.29
N GLY A 69 20.82 -0.30 8.53
CA GLY A 69 19.64 -1.12 8.84
C GLY A 69 19.87 -2.63 8.65
N THR A 70 20.95 -3.18 9.19
CA THR A 70 21.29 -4.61 9.11
C THR A 70 20.31 -5.44 9.95
N ILE A 71 19.75 -6.48 9.33
CA ILE A 71 18.77 -7.43 9.90
C ILE A 71 19.15 -8.86 9.48
N VAL A 72 18.44 -9.88 9.94
CA VAL A 72 18.75 -11.29 9.59
C VAL A 72 17.52 -11.99 9.02
N GLY A 73 17.67 -12.52 7.81
CA GLY A 73 16.64 -13.26 7.07
C GLY A 73 16.15 -12.53 5.82
N ASP A 74 15.44 -13.27 4.98
CA ASP A 74 14.86 -12.77 3.73
C ASP A 74 13.65 -11.87 4.00
N VAL A 75 13.38 -10.90 3.11
CA VAL A 75 12.34 -9.88 3.32
C VAL A 75 11.42 -9.73 2.13
N TYR A 76 10.25 -10.36 2.22
CA TYR A 76 9.14 -10.14 1.28
C TYR A 76 8.24 -8.97 1.67
N ALA A 77 8.16 -8.63 2.96
CA ALA A 77 7.32 -7.55 3.49
C ALA A 77 7.86 -6.15 3.14
N GLN A 78 6.96 -5.20 2.88
CA GLN A 78 7.32 -3.79 2.87
C GLN A 78 7.66 -3.33 4.30
N PRO A 79 8.69 -2.50 4.53
CA PRO A 79 8.90 -1.86 5.82
C PRO A 79 7.74 -0.93 6.18
N LEU A 80 7.55 -0.69 7.47
CA LEU A 80 6.65 0.35 8.00
C LEU A 80 7.48 1.47 8.63
N TYR A 81 6.88 2.65 8.80
CA TYR A 81 7.51 3.79 9.48
C TYR A 81 6.54 4.45 10.46
N ILE A 82 7.04 4.78 11.65
CA ILE A 82 6.35 5.63 12.62
C ILE A 82 7.30 6.74 13.12
N ASP A 83 6.83 7.98 13.13
CA ASP A 83 7.62 9.14 13.54
C ASP A 83 7.75 9.25 15.06
N ASP A 84 6.67 8.90 15.77
CA ASP A 84 6.61 8.78 17.22
C ASP A 84 6.74 7.29 17.63
N GLY A 85 7.90 6.72 17.36
CA GLY A 85 8.27 5.35 17.73
C GLY A 85 8.95 5.24 19.10
N PRO A 86 9.45 4.04 19.47
CA PRO A 86 10.20 3.75 20.70
C PRO A 86 11.03 4.88 21.32
N GLY A 87 10.45 5.55 22.32
CA GLY A 87 11.08 6.65 23.05
C GLY A 87 11.03 8.02 22.36
N GLY A 88 10.04 8.24 21.49
CA GLY A 88 9.85 9.48 20.73
C GLY A 88 10.75 9.59 19.51
N ARG A 89 11.11 8.46 18.90
CA ARG A 89 12.08 8.39 17.79
C ARG A 89 11.43 7.88 16.51
N PRO A 90 11.70 8.53 15.35
CA PRO A 90 11.49 7.95 14.04
C PRO A 90 12.00 6.52 13.96
N THR A 91 11.10 5.58 13.66
CA THR A 91 11.36 4.14 13.73
C THR A 91 10.84 3.45 12.49
N ILE A 92 11.66 2.59 11.91
CA ILE A 92 11.28 1.67 10.84
C ILE A 92 10.98 0.31 11.47
N ILE A 93 9.86 -0.31 11.09
CA ILE A 93 9.60 -1.72 11.41
C ILE A 93 9.92 -2.57 10.18
N ALA A 94 10.75 -3.60 10.38
CA ALA A 94 11.05 -4.63 9.39
C ALA A 94 10.75 -6.02 9.96
N VAL A 95 10.30 -6.93 9.10
CA VAL A 95 10.02 -8.34 9.44
C VAL A 95 10.63 -9.24 8.38
N THR A 96 10.95 -10.47 8.77
CA THR A 96 11.72 -11.40 7.93
C THR A 96 11.08 -12.79 7.90
N GLU A 97 11.39 -13.55 6.85
CA GLU A 97 11.09 -14.98 6.77
C GLU A 97 11.75 -15.80 7.88
N SER A 98 12.82 -15.31 8.51
CA SER A 98 13.41 -15.91 9.71
C SER A 98 12.61 -15.67 11.01
N ASN A 99 11.34 -15.23 10.92
CA ASN A 99 10.46 -14.86 12.04
C ASN A 99 11.01 -13.77 12.98
N ASN A 100 11.99 -12.99 12.52
CA ASN A 100 12.48 -11.81 13.25
C ASN A 100 11.60 -10.59 12.96
N VAL A 101 11.41 -9.77 14.00
CA VAL A 101 10.77 -8.45 13.96
C VAL A 101 11.75 -7.45 14.54
N TYR A 102 12.02 -6.37 13.80
CA TYR A 102 12.96 -5.33 14.15
C TYR A 102 12.27 -3.97 14.23
N ALA A 103 12.56 -3.21 15.28
CA ALA A 103 12.45 -1.76 15.28
C ALA A 103 13.83 -1.15 15.09
N LEU A 104 14.03 -0.43 13.99
CA LEU A 104 15.28 0.25 13.64
C LEU A 104 15.10 1.76 13.81
N ASP A 105 16.11 2.46 14.34
CA ASP A 105 16.13 3.92 14.35
C ASP A 105 16.20 4.42 12.90
N ALA A 106 15.26 5.26 12.49
CA ALA A 106 15.19 5.69 11.09
C ALA A 106 16.34 6.63 10.69
N MET A 107 17.11 7.16 11.64
CA MET A 107 18.22 8.09 11.36
C MET A 107 19.52 7.37 10.97
N ASP A 108 19.81 6.22 11.59
CA ASP A 108 21.08 5.49 11.40
C ASP A 108 20.92 3.98 11.19
N GLY A 109 19.69 3.45 11.24
CA GLY A 109 19.37 2.04 11.04
C GLY A 109 19.67 1.14 12.25
N SER A 110 20.14 1.69 13.37
CA SER A 110 20.49 0.90 14.55
C SER A 110 19.27 0.21 15.17
N VAL A 111 19.44 -1.04 15.61
CA VAL A 111 18.37 -1.81 16.25
C VAL A 111 18.00 -1.18 17.60
N ILE A 112 16.76 -0.71 17.71
CA ILE A 112 16.18 -0.25 18.97
C ILE A 112 15.71 -1.44 19.81
N TRP A 113 14.97 -2.35 19.18
CA TRP A 113 14.61 -3.65 19.73
C TRP A 113 14.46 -4.67 18.60
N GLU A 114 14.73 -5.93 18.92
CA GLU A 114 14.48 -7.08 18.06
C GLU A 114 13.69 -8.14 18.84
N ARG A 115 12.93 -8.99 18.14
CA ARG A 115 12.31 -10.20 18.66
C ARG A 115 12.31 -11.28 17.59
N ASN A 116 12.66 -12.50 17.97
CA ASN A 116 12.32 -13.69 17.17
C ASN A 116 11.02 -14.29 17.71
N MET A 117 10.11 -14.67 16.82
CA MET A 117 8.75 -15.12 17.17
C MET A 117 8.61 -16.65 17.29
N GLY A 118 9.69 -17.39 17.08
CA GLY A 118 9.72 -18.86 17.02
C GLY A 118 10.30 -19.35 15.69
N ASP A 119 10.75 -20.60 15.66
CA ASP A 119 11.42 -21.17 14.48
C ASP A 119 10.50 -21.11 13.24
N PRO A 120 10.95 -20.53 12.11
CA PRO A 120 10.21 -20.52 10.85
C PRO A 120 10.20 -21.94 10.24
N VAL A 121 9.31 -22.18 9.29
CA VAL A 121 9.16 -23.52 8.68
C VAL A 121 10.11 -23.67 7.49
N PRO A 122 11.12 -24.56 7.51
CA PRO A 122 11.95 -24.82 6.34
C PRO A 122 11.12 -25.27 5.13
N GLU A 123 11.53 -24.89 3.92
CA GLU A 123 10.83 -25.30 2.70
C GLU A 123 10.80 -26.83 2.55
N GLU A 124 11.87 -27.53 2.96
CA GLU A 124 11.95 -28.99 2.91
C GLU A 124 10.93 -29.71 3.84
N ASP A 125 10.43 -29.02 4.87
CA ASP A 125 9.41 -29.55 5.77
C ASP A 125 7.98 -29.30 5.26
N LEU A 126 7.77 -28.34 4.34
CA LEU A 126 6.46 -28.07 3.78
C LEU A 126 6.01 -29.22 2.87
N THR A 127 4.79 -29.74 3.07
CA THR A 127 4.17 -30.73 2.17
C THR A 127 4.02 -30.19 0.74
N CYS A 128 3.93 -28.87 0.63
CA CYS A 128 3.82 -28.11 -0.60
C CYS A 128 5.04 -27.19 -0.70
N HIS A 129 6.18 -27.73 -1.14
CA HIS A 129 7.43 -26.97 -1.35
C HIS A 129 7.18 -25.76 -2.25
N GLY A 130 7.82 -24.63 -1.97
CA GLY A 130 7.42 -23.31 -2.47
C GLY A 130 8.46 -22.64 -3.36
N ASN A 131 8.80 -21.40 -2.97
CA ASN A 131 9.91 -20.62 -3.50
C ASN A 131 10.45 -19.64 -2.43
N ILE A 132 10.19 -19.94 -1.15
CA ILE A 132 10.49 -19.13 0.04
C ILE A 132 11.04 -20.12 1.07
N ASP A 133 12.29 -19.96 1.48
CA ASP A 133 12.98 -20.86 2.41
C ASP A 133 13.83 -20.06 3.41
N PRO A 134 13.57 -20.15 4.73
CA PRO A 134 12.38 -20.75 5.34
C PRO A 134 11.13 -19.90 5.10
N PHE A 135 9.94 -20.40 5.46
CA PHE A 135 8.67 -19.64 5.43
C PHE A 135 8.32 -19.14 6.84
N GLY A 136 8.14 -17.83 7.00
CA GLY A 136 7.91 -17.16 8.29
C GLY A 136 6.95 -15.98 8.22
N ILE A 137 7.44 -14.74 8.35
CA ILE A 137 6.65 -13.51 8.25
C ILE A 137 6.80 -12.92 6.83
N THR A 138 5.97 -13.41 5.90
CA THR A 138 5.94 -12.96 4.49
C THR A 138 5.05 -11.73 4.28
N GLY A 139 3.85 -11.74 4.85
CA GLY A 139 2.87 -10.67 4.70
C GLY A 139 3.30 -9.38 5.38
N THR A 140 3.02 -8.24 4.73
CA THR A 140 3.36 -6.94 5.33
C THR A 140 2.51 -6.68 6.59
N PRO A 141 3.14 -6.36 7.74
CA PRO A 141 2.46 -6.03 8.99
C PRO A 141 1.55 -4.80 8.88
N ILE A 142 0.79 -4.54 9.94
CA ILE A 142 0.04 -3.29 10.12
C ILE A 142 0.17 -2.77 11.56
N ILE A 143 0.26 -1.46 11.72
CA ILE A 143 0.33 -0.77 13.02
C ILE A 143 -0.98 -0.01 13.25
N ASP A 144 -1.64 -0.29 14.38
CA ASP A 144 -2.62 0.63 14.93
C ASP A 144 -1.94 1.59 15.92
N LEU A 145 -1.90 2.87 15.55
CA LEU A 145 -1.32 3.92 16.39
C LEU A 145 -2.13 4.17 17.67
N ALA A 146 -3.44 3.88 17.69
CA ALA A 146 -4.29 4.14 18.84
C ALA A 146 -4.01 3.17 20.01
N SER A 147 -3.85 1.88 19.70
CA SER A 147 -3.46 0.84 20.67
C SER A 147 -1.95 0.66 20.84
N ARG A 148 -1.12 1.31 20.00
CA ARG A 148 0.33 1.04 19.86
C ARG A 148 0.63 -0.43 19.46
N GLY A 149 -0.33 -1.10 18.81
CA GLY A 149 -0.22 -2.49 18.39
C GLY A 149 0.39 -2.63 17.00
N LEU A 150 1.47 -3.40 16.89
CA LEU A 150 2.02 -3.93 15.65
C LEU A 150 1.48 -5.35 15.43
N PHE A 151 0.76 -5.60 14.34
CA PHE A 151 0.11 -6.86 14.03
C PHE A 151 0.68 -7.50 12.75
N PHE A 152 0.92 -8.81 12.80
CA PHE A 152 1.43 -9.63 11.69
C PHE A 152 1.07 -11.10 11.92
N ASN A 153 1.24 -11.94 10.90
CA ASN A 153 1.22 -13.38 11.03
C ASN A 153 2.63 -13.96 10.85
N ALA A 154 3.00 -14.93 11.66
CA ALA A 154 4.19 -15.74 11.46
C ALA A 154 3.80 -17.21 11.20
N MET A 155 4.41 -17.84 10.20
CA MET A 155 4.39 -19.29 10.08
C MET A 155 5.50 -19.89 10.96
N ILE A 156 5.14 -20.78 11.89
CA ILE A 156 6.05 -21.29 12.92
C ILE A 156 5.97 -22.83 12.99
N THR A 157 7.10 -23.47 13.26
CA THR A 157 7.18 -24.88 13.67
C THR A 157 7.78 -25.02 15.08
N PRO A 158 7.03 -25.55 16.08
CA PRO A 158 7.52 -25.70 17.45
C PRO A 158 8.33 -27.00 17.68
N ASP A 159 8.47 -27.85 16.66
CA ASP A 159 8.92 -29.24 16.78
C ASP A 159 9.75 -29.71 15.59
N GLY A 160 10.52 -28.78 15.00
CA GLY A 160 11.49 -29.08 13.94
C GLY A 160 10.82 -29.62 12.69
N GLY A 161 9.89 -28.86 12.14
CA GLY A 161 9.25 -29.13 10.86
C GLY A 161 7.93 -29.89 10.93
N ASN A 162 7.63 -30.63 12.00
CA ASN A 162 6.51 -31.58 12.00
C ASN A 162 5.14 -30.86 12.04
N THR A 163 4.92 -30.02 13.04
CA THR A 163 3.74 -29.18 13.20
C THR A 163 3.99 -27.84 12.51
N LYS A 164 3.03 -27.40 11.70
CA LYS A 164 2.97 -26.06 11.11
C LYS A 164 1.86 -25.27 11.78
N LYS A 165 2.13 -24.02 12.18
CA LYS A 165 1.13 -23.10 12.75
C LYS A 165 1.21 -21.75 12.05
N HIS A 166 0.04 -21.14 11.83
CA HIS A 166 -0.07 -19.71 11.52
C HIS A 166 -0.50 -19.01 12.80
N LEU A 167 0.40 -18.20 13.35
CA LEU A 167 0.17 -17.45 14.58
C LEU A 167 0.06 -15.96 14.25
N ILE A 168 -1.11 -15.38 14.48
CA ILE A 168 -1.28 -13.92 14.39
C ILE A 168 -0.82 -13.33 15.72
N PHE A 169 0.13 -12.40 15.67
CA PHE A 169 0.69 -11.72 16.82
C PHE A 169 0.21 -10.27 16.92
N SER A 170 0.29 -9.73 18.13
CA SER A 170 0.33 -8.29 18.38
C SER A 170 1.49 -7.99 19.32
N LEU A 171 2.39 -7.10 18.91
CA LEU A 171 3.45 -6.56 19.76
C LEU A 171 3.12 -5.11 20.13
N ASN A 172 3.53 -4.68 21.32
CA ASN A 172 3.62 -3.26 21.63
C ASN A 172 4.78 -2.66 20.82
N VAL A 173 4.49 -1.69 19.95
CA VAL A 173 5.48 -1.15 19.02
C VAL A 173 6.58 -0.33 19.68
N ASP A 174 6.40 0.13 20.93
CA ASP A 174 7.44 0.80 21.72
C ASP A 174 8.48 -0.15 22.31
N THR A 175 8.05 -1.34 22.76
CA THR A 175 8.91 -2.25 23.55
C THR A 175 9.26 -3.56 22.85
N GLY A 176 8.48 -3.97 21.84
CA GLY A 176 8.56 -5.28 21.21
C GLY A 176 7.92 -6.41 22.02
N ASP A 177 7.20 -6.11 23.12
CA ASP A 177 6.60 -7.16 23.95
C ASP A 177 5.23 -7.60 23.41
N ILE A 178 4.92 -8.90 23.54
CA ILE A 178 3.63 -9.45 23.10
C ILE A 178 2.49 -8.85 23.93
N ASN A 179 1.50 -8.27 23.26
CA ASN A 179 0.33 -7.69 23.92
C ASN A 179 -0.53 -8.78 24.58
N PRO A 180 -1.15 -8.51 25.75
CA PRO A 180 -1.97 -9.49 26.46
C PRO A 180 -3.08 -10.10 25.59
N GLY A 181 -3.21 -11.43 25.65
CA GLY A 181 -4.21 -12.19 24.89
C GLY A 181 -3.76 -12.68 23.50
N TRP A 182 -2.54 -12.32 23.07
CA TRP A 182 -1.92 -12.78 21.83
C TRP A 182 -0.81 -13.83 22.11
N PRO A 183 -0.42 -14.67 21.13
CA PRO A 183 -0.95 -14.78 19.77
C PRO A 183 -2.30 -15.50 19.66
N VAL A 184 -2.92 -15.38 18.49
CA VAL A 184 -4.03 -16.22 18.02
C VAL A 184 -3.48 -17.36 17.17
N ASP A 185 -3.78 -18.61 17.53
CA ASP A 185 -3.49 -19.78 16.70
C ASP A 185 -4.63 -20.05 15.72
N VAL A 186 -4.39 -19.74 14.44
CA VAL A 186 -5.42 -19.76 13.40
C VAL A 186 -5.93 -21.18 13.14
N GLY A 187 -5.08 -22.19 13.25
CA GLY A 187 -5.46 -23.59 13.03
C GLY A 187 -6.42 -24.15 14.09
N GLU A 188 -6.42 -23.58 15.28
CA GLU A 188 -7.28 -24.00 16.40
C GLU A 188 -8.64 -23.29 16.40
N VAL A 189 -8.75 -22.11 15.77
CA VAL A 189 -9.93 -21.22 15.91
C VAL A 189 -10.66 -20.89 14.61
N ALA A 190 -10.00 -20.92 13.45
CA ALA A 190 -10.60 -20.49 12.20
C ALA A 190 -11.43 -21.62 11.55
N VAL A 191 -12.75 -21.47 11.60
CA VAL A 191 -13.74 -22.37 11.00
C VAL A 191 -14.77 -21.54 10.24
N TYR A 192 -15.13 -21.95 9.03
CA TYR A 192 -16.18 -21.32 8.22
C TYR A 192 -17.04 -22.40 7.55
N ASN A 193 -18.38 -22.31 7.73
CA ASN A 193 -19.36 -23.27 7.17
C ASN A 193 -19.06 -24.77 7.40
N GLY A 194 -18.28 -25.12 8.42
CA GLY A 194 -17.85 -26.49 8.74
C GLY A 194 -16.50 -26.90 8.12
N THR A 195 -15.91 -26.06 7.28
CA THR A 195 -14.51 -26.17 6.86
C THR A 195 -13.60 -25.61 7.95
N THR A 196 -12.53 -26.32 8.30
CA THR A 196 -11.52 -25.88 9.27
C THR A 196 -10.26 -25.43 8.54
N PHE A 197 -9.64 -24.34 8.99
CA PHE A 197 -8.36 -23.87 8.47
C PHE A 197 -7.26 -24.91 8.72
N THR A 198 -6.49 -25.27 7.68
CA THR A 198 -5.42 -26.28 7.76
C THR A 198 -4.07 -25.60 7.52
N PRO A 199 -3.25 -25.31 8.55
CA PRO A 199 -2.07 -24.46 8.40
C PRO A 199 -1.00 -24.99 7.42
N SER A 200 -0.88 -26.31 7.26
CA SER A 200 0.17 -26.94 6.45
C SER A 200 0.01 -26.82 4.93
N ILE A 201 -1.12 -26.27 4.45
CA ILE A 201 -1.41 -26.08 3.02
C ILE A 201 -1.75 -24.62 2.67
N GLN A 202 -1.61 -23.70 3.62
CA GLN A 202 -2.00 -22.30 3.50
C GLN A 202 -0.78 -21.38 3.66
N ALA A 203 -0.78 -20.25 2.94
CA ALA A 203 0.28 -19.25 3.01
C ALA A 203 -0.28 -17.87 3.36
N GLN A 204 0.39 -17.19 4.30
CA GLN A 204 0.09 -15.80 4.64
C GLN A 204 1.06 -14.86 3.93
N ARG A 205 0.80 -14.63 2.64
CA ARG A 205 1.57 -13.72 1.77
C ARG A 205 1.02 -12.29 1.67
N PRO A 206 -0.31 -12.03 1.69
CA PRO A 206 -0.80 -10.67 1.47
C PRO A 206 -0.67 -9.77 2.70
N ALA A 207 -0.64 -8.45 2.47
CA ALA A 207 -0.66 -7.47 3.54
C ALA A 207 -1.94 -7.52 4.41
N LEU A 208 -1.77 -7.26 5.71
CA LEU A 208 -2.87 -7.17 6.66
C LEU A 208 -3.58 -5.80 6.54
N GLY A 209 -4.85 -5.74 6.94
CA GLY A 209 -5.64 -4.50 7.01
C GLY A 209 -6.38 -4.37 8.34
N ILE A 210 -6.77 -3.14 8.71
CA ILE A 210 -7.63 -2.90 9.88
C ILE A 210 -8.85 -2.09 9.41
N VAL A 211 -10.05 -2.55 9.76
CA VAL A 211 -11.32 -1.84 9.49
C VAL A 211 -12.21 -2.00 10.71
N ASP A 212 -12.76 -0.89 11.23
CA ASP A 212 -13.63 -0.85 12.41
C ASP A 212 -13.11 -1.66 13.61
N ASN A 213 -11.85 -1.41 14.01
CA ASN A 213 -11.19 -2.07 15.16
C ASN A 213 -11.05 -3.61 15.02
N ILE A 214 -11.20 -4.15 13.80
CA ILE A 214 -10.95 -5.56 13.46
C ILE A 214 -9.72 -5.63 12.56
N LEU A 215 -8.77 -6.49 12.91
CA LEU A 215 -7.65 -6.89 12.08
C LEU A 215 -8.09 -7.94 11.07
N TYR A 216 -7.75 -7.76 9.80
CA TYR A 216 -8.04 -8.69 8.72
C TYR A 216 -6.74 -9.31 8.21
N VAL A 217 -6.65 -10.63 8.34
CA VAL A 217 -5.50 -11.44 7.92
C VAL A 217 -5.95 -12.37 6.78
N PRO A 218 -5.57 -12.08 5.53
CA PRO A 218 -5.87 -12.92 4.38
C PRO A 218 -4.86 -14.06 4.21
N TYR A 219 -5.32 -15.18 3.68
CA TYR A 219 -4.49 -16.35 3.35
C TYR A 219 -4.80 -16.88 1.94
N GLY A 220 -3.74 -17.31 1.27
CA GLY A 220 -3.78 -18.14 0.07
C GLY A 220 -3.34 -19.58 0.37
N SER A 221 -3.02 -20.33 -0.67
CA SER A 221 -2.51 -21.71 -0.63
C SER A 221 -0.98 -21.74 -0.45
N LEU A 222 -0.40 -22.91 -0.20
CA LEU A 222 1.01 -23.18 -0.54
C LEU A 222 1.05 -23.89 -1.90
N LEU A 223 1.46 -23.16 -2.95
CA LEU A 223 1.51 -23.59 -4.36
C LEU A 223 0.31 -24.45 -4.82
N ASP A 224 -0.89 -24.04 -4.45
CA ASP A 224 -2.15 -24.67 -4.84
C ASP A 224 -2.24 -26.17 -4.52
N CYS A 225 -1.48 -26.64 -3.53
CA CYS A 225 -1.35 -28.04 -3.17
C CYS A 225 -2.26 -28.42 -1.98
N GLY A 226 -2.94 -29.56 -2.09
CA GLY A 226 -3.88 -30.05 -1.07
C GLY A 226 -5.33 -29.57 -1.24
N LEU A 227 -6.11 -29.61 -0.16
CA LEU A 227 -7.53 -29.21 -0.12
C LEU A 227 -7.68 -27.82 0.50
N TRP A 228 -7.06 -26.85 -0.15
CA TRP A 228 -6.95 -25.48 0.33
C TRP A 228 -8.15 -24.62 -0.12
N HIS A 229 -8.33 -23.49 0.57
CA HIS A 229 -9.35 -22.47 0.30
C HIS A 229 -8.71 -21.09 0.44
N GLY A 230 -9.25 -20.05 -0.19
CA GLY A 230 -8.96 -18.67 0.22
C GLY A 230 -9.60 -18.38 1.58
N TRP A 231 -8.89 -17.68 2.48
CA TRP A 231 -9.45 -17.29 3.78
C TRP A 231 -9.24 -15.82 4.08
N LEU A 232 -10.22 -15.21 4.73
CA LEU A 232 -10.09 -13.92 5.39
C LEU A 232 -10.44 -14.09 6.88
N VAL A 233 -9.44 -14.01 7.75
CA VAL A 233 -9.60 -14.13 9.20
C VAL A 233 -9.73 -12.73 9.80
N GLY A 234 -10.75 -12.50 10.62
CA GLY A 234 -11.00 -11.26 11.34
C GLY A 234 -10.74 -11.42 12.83
N VAL A 235 -9.92 -10.55 13.42
CA VAL A 235 -9.59 -10.57 14.86
C VAL A 235 -9.87 -9.18 15.46
N PRO A 236 -10.84 -9.02 16.38
CA PRO A 236 -11.06 -7.76 17.08
C PRO A 236 -9.81 -7.41 17.90
N ILE A 237 -9.18 -6.25 17.66
CA ILE A 237 -7.84 -5.98 18.23
C ILE A 237 -7.82 -5.87 19.76
N ASN A 238 -8.97 -5.55 20.35
CA ASN A 238 -9.21 -5.46 21.80
C ASN A 238 -9.79 -6.76 22.42
N ASN A 239 -10.08 -7.78 21.61
CA ASN A 239 -10.58 -9.07 22.04
C ASN A 239 -10.09 -10.18 21.08
N PRO A 240 -8.81 -10.59 21.16
CA PRO A 240 -8.23 -11.59 20.26
C PRO A 240 -8.89 -12.98 20.33
N GLY A 241 -9.68 -13.27 21.37
CA GLY A 241 -10.51 -14.49 21.44
C GLY A 241 -11.79 -14.43 20.59
N GLY A 242 -12.17 -13.25 20.07
CA GLY A 242 -13.38 -13.04 19.26
C GLY A 242 -13.18 -13.30 17.77
N VAL A 243 -12.43 -14.33 17.40
CA VAL A 243 -12.03 -14.59 16.01
C VAL A 243 -13.23 -14.93 15.13
N MET A 244 -13.24 -14.35 13.94
CA MET A 244 -14.22 -14.57 12.87
C MET A 244 -13.46 -15.01 11.62
N ALA A 245 -14.11 -15.71 10.70
CA ALA A 245 -13.49 -16.13 9.46
C ALA A 245 -14.52 -16.19 8.32
N TRP A 246 -14.04 -15.93 7.12
CA TRP A 246 -14.66 -16.32 5.86
C TRP A 246 -13.70 -17.21 5.08
N ALA A 247 -14.24 -18.18 4.33
CA ALA A 247 -13.51 -18.93 3.34
C ALA A 247 -14.32 -19.06 2.04
N THR A 248 -13.65 -19.34 0.93
CA THR A 248 -14.30 -19.68 -0.34
C THR A 248 -15.15 -20.95 -0.21
N ASP A 249 -16.35 -20.97 -0.76
CA ASP A 249 -17.22 -22.15 -0.73
C ASP A 249 -16.68 -23.28 -1.63
N ALA A 250 -16.01 -22.92 -2.73
CA ALA A 250 -15.25 -23.86 -3.55
C ALA A 250 -13.82 -24.05 -3.01
N LEU A 251 -13.26 -25.24 -3.28
CA LEU A 251 -11.81 -25.47 -3.18
C LEU A 251 -11.09 -24.47 -4.08
N GLY A 252 -9.96 -23.94 -3.62
CA GLY A 252 -9.24 -22.90 -4.33
C GLY A 252 -9.55 -21.47 -3.86
N GLY A 253 -9.39 -20.49 -4.74
CA GLY A 253 -9.82 -19.11 -4.55
C GLY A 253 -8.92 -18.27 -3.63
N ALA A 254 -7.60 -18.49 -3.70
CA ALA A 254 -6.63 -17.98 -2.73
C ALA A 254 -6.56 -16.46 -2.73
N ILE A 255 -6.48 -15.85 -1.54
CA ILE A 255 -6.17 -14.44 -1.44
C ILE A 255 -4.65 -14.31 -1.52
N TRP A 256 -4.17 -14.00 -2.71
CA TRP A 256 -2.76 -14.14 -3.08
C TRP A 256 -2.01 -12.80 -3.23
N GLY A 257 -2.71 -11.75 -3.64
CA GLY A 257 -2.09 -10.50 -4.11
C GLY A 257 -1.46 -9.72 -2.97
N VAL A 258 -0.16 -9.43 -3.04
CA VAL A 258 0.62 -8.81 -1.94
C VAL A 258 0.01 -7.53 -1.35
N GLY A 259 -0.71 -6.73 -2.14
CA GLY A 259 -1.45 -5.56 -1.68
C GLY A 259 -2.51 -5.83 -0.60
N GLY A 260 -2.94 -7.09 -0.46
CA GLY A 260 -3.76 -7.55 0.65
C GLY A 260 -5.15 -6.93 0.70
N VAL A 261 -5.57 -6.60 1.92
CA VAL A 261 -6.92 -6.09 2.21
C VAL A 261 -6.99 -4.60 1.93
N ALA A 262 -7.68 -4.16 0.88
CA ALA A 262 -8.03 -2.74 0.70
C ALA A 262 -9.30 -2.38 1.50
N SER A 263 -9.58 -1.10 1.74
CA SER A 263 -10.80 -0.66 2.43
C SER A 263 -11.26 0.73 2.00
N ASP A 264 -12.58 0.93 1.95
CA ASP A 264 -13.23 2.24 1.76
C ASP A 264 -13.43 3.00 3.08
N GLY A 265 -12.75 2.56 4.14
CA GLY A 265 -12.89 3.02 5.52
C GLY A 265 -14.02 2.33 6.31
N ASN A 266 -14.89 1.55 5.64
CA ASN A 266 -16.03 0.86 6.26
C ASN A 266 -16.05 -0.64 5.94
N ASN A 267 -15.63 -1.02 4.73
CA ASN A 267 -15.71 -2.38 4.20
C ASN A 267 -14.31 -2.81 3.72
N PRO A 268 -13.78 -3.97 4.14
CA PRO A 268 -12.60 -4.56 3.52
C PRO A 268 -12.94 -5.18 2.15
N PHE A 269 -11.96 -5.15 1.25
CA PHE A 269 -11.98 -5.71 -0.10
C PHE A 269 -10.77 -6.62 -0.32
N VAL A 270 -10.97 -7.75 -0.99
CA VAL A 270 -9.89 -8.68 -1.39
C VAL A 270 -10.10 -9.16 -2.83
N THR A 271 -9.04 -9.71 -3.41
CA THR A 271 -9.08 -10.49 -4.65
C THR A 271 -8.86 -11.97 -4.37
N THR A 272 -9.59 -12.83 -5.06
CA THR A 272 -9.45 -14.29 -4.98
C THR A 272 -8.93 -14.88 -6.30
N GLY A 273 -8.06 -15.87 -6.18
CA GLY A 273 -7.52 -16.63 -7.31
C GLY A 273 -8.49 -17.65 -7.90
N ASN A 274 -7.96 -18.57 -8.69
CA ASN A 274 -8.69 -19.67 -9.34
C ASN A 274 -9.29 -20.70 -8.35
N THR A 275 -10.47 -21.22 -8.68
CA THR A 275 -11.15 -22.31 -7.97
C THR A 275 -11.12 -23.65 -8.71
N TYR A 276 -11.36 -24.74 -7.97
CA TYR A 276 -11.27 -26.12 -8.44
C TYR A 276 -12.53 -26.91 -8.10
N ASN A 277 -12.84 -27.92 -8.93
CA ASN A 277 -13.95 -28.87 -8.71
C ASN A 277 -15.34 -28.19 -8.55
N THR A 278 -15.51 -27.00 -9.12
CA THR A 278 -16.69 -26.12 -9.01
C THR A 278 -17.96 -26.71 -9.66
N ASN A 279 -17.80 -27.70 -10.55
CA ASN A 279 -18.86 -28.25 -11.39
C ASN A 279 -19.62 -27.16 -12.20
N GLY A 280 -18.94 -26.05 -12.53
CA GLY A 280 -19.51 -24.90 -13.22
C GLY A 280 -20.33 -23.94 -12.35
N ASN A 281 -20.35 -24.12 -11.03
CA ASN A 281 -21.01 -23.20 -10.08
C ASN A 281 -19.95 -22.31 -9.42
N TRP A 282 -20.15 -20.99 -9.46
CA TRP A 282 -19.22 -20.05 -8.84
C TRP A 282 -19.22 -20.20 -7.31
N GLY A 283 -18.04 -20.28 -6.70
CA GLY A 283 -17.85 -20.55 -5.26
C GLY A 283 -16.83 -19.63 -4.58
N GLY A 284 -16.72 -18.39 -5.03
CA GLY A 284 -15.86 -17.37 -4.41
C GLY A 284 -14.49 -17.16 -5.06
N GLY A 285 -14.11 -17.93 -6.08
CA GLY A 285 -12.89 -17.69 -6.88
C GLY A 285 -13.03 -16.55 -7.88
N GLU A 286 -11.92 -16.15 -8.48
CA GLU A 286 -11.86 -15.23 -9.63
C GLU A 286 -12.63 -13.92 -9.42
N ALA A 287 -12.53 -13.35 -8.22
CA ALA A 287 -13.40 -12.27 -7.82
C ALA A 287 -12.70 -11.15 -7.07
N VAL A 288 -13.27 -9.95 -7.18
CA VAL A 288 -13.16 -8.93 -6.14
C VAL A 288 -14.33 -9.12 -5.19
N ILE A 289 -14.06 -9.27 -3.90
CA ILE A 289 -15.08 -9.46 -2.86
C ILE A 289 -15.01 -8.32 -1.85
N ARG A 290 -16.15 -7.70 -1.56
CA ARG A 290 -16.41 -6.74 -0.49
C ARG A 290 -17.07 -7.46 0.68
N PHE A 291 -16.57 -7.26 1.89
CA PHE A 291 -17.19 -7.79 3.11
C PHE A 291 -17.73 -6.64 3.96
N GLN A 292 -18.73 -6.93 4.78
CA GLN A 292 -19.05 -6.09 5.93
C GLN A 292 -18.05 -6.39 7.07
N PRO A 293 -17.86 -5.47 8.03
CA PRO A 293 -17.02 -5.73 9.20
C PRO A 293 -17.36 -7.05 9.90
N GLY A 294 -16.32 -7.84 10.22
CA GLY A 294 -16.46 -9.17 10.82
C GLY A 294 -16.31 -10.34 9.84
N PRO A 295 -15.29 -10.29 8.96
CA PRO A 295 -15.38 -10.55 7.51
C PRO A 295 -16.68 -11.22 7.03
N ILE A 296 -17.80 -10.48 7.01
CA ILE A 296 -19.09 -11.04 6.61
C ILE A 296 -19.29 -10.86 5.11
N PHE A 297 -19.27 -11.97 4.36
CA PHE A 297 -19.68 -11.99 2.96
C PHE A 297 -21.19 -12.24 2.85
N SER A 298 -21.89 -11.39 2.09
CA SER A 298 -23.35 -11.44 1.95
C SER A 298 -23.87 -12.37 0.84
N GLY A 299 -23.00 -12.74 -0.11
CA GLY A 299 -23.42 -13.39 -1.37
C GLY A 299 -24.20 -12.48 -2.34
N SER A 300 -24.45 -11.21 -1.99
CA SER A 300 -25.15 -10.26 -2.85
C SER A 300 -24.30 -9.87 -4.07
N PRO A 301 -24.87 -9.77 -5.28
CA PRO A 301 -24.18 -9.18 -6.43
C PRO A 301 -23.63 -7.77 -6.21
N SER A 302 -24.11 -7.03 -5.20
CA SER A 302 -23.51 -5.74 -4.83
C SER A 302 -22.12 -5.85 -4.21
N ASP A 303 -21.81 -7.01 -3.63
CA ASP A 303 -20.67 -7.23 -2.72
C ASP A 303 -19.61 -8.17 -3.30
N TYR A 304 -19.75 -8.60 -4.55
CA TYR A 304 -18.66 -9.20 -5.32
C TYR A 304 -18.77 -8.86 -6.81
N TRP A 305 -17.66 -8.99 -7.51
CA TRP A 305 -17.62 -9.06 -8.96
C TRP A 305 -16.76 -10.25 -9.38
N ALA A 306 -17.23 -11.01 -10.37
CA ALA A 306 -16.44 -12.00 -11.08
C ALA A 306 -16.68 -11.84 -12.59
N PRO A 307 -15.68 -12.08 -13.46
CA PRO A 307 -15.84 -11.96 -14.90
C PRO A 307 -16.75 -13.08 -15.43
N LEU A 308 -17.49 -12.80 -16.52
CA LEU A 308 -18.38 -13.80 -17.14
C LEU A 308 -17.67 -15.11 -17.53
N ASN A 309 -16.36 -15.07 -17.79
CA ASN A 309 -15.52 -16.21 -18.15
C ASN A 309 -14.65 -16.73 -16.99
N TRP A 310 -15.05 -16.51 -15.73
CA TRP A 310 -14.31 -16.97 -14.53
C TRP A 310 -13.91 -18.45 -14.62
N LEU A 311 -14.78 -19.33 -15.12
CA LEU A 311 -14.49 -20.77 -15.26
C LEU A 311 -13.40 -21.08 -16.31
N ASP A 312 -13.25 -20.22 -17.32
CA ASP A 312 -12.12 -20.31 -18.25
C ASP A 312 -10.83 -19.83 -17.56
N LEU A 313 -10.88 -18.81 -16.70
CA LEU A 313 -9.71 -18.35 -15.94
C LEU A 313 -9.21 -19.42 -14.96
N ASP A 314 -10.15 -20.06 -14.23
CA ASP A 314 -9.90 -21.24 -13.37
C ASP A 314 -9.11 -22.32 -14.13
N THR A 315 -9.54 -22.61 -15.36
CA THR A 315 -9.01 -23.71 -16.19
C THR A 315 -7.57 -23.46 -16.67
N TRP A 316 -7.15 -22.19 -16.78
CA TRP A 316 -5.87 -21.81 -17.38
C TRP A 316 -4.88 -21.14 -16.42
N ASP A 317 -5.18 -21.09 -15.11
CA ASP A 317 -4.41 -20.33 -14.11
C ASP A 317 -4.24 -18.84 -14.50
N PHE A 318 -5.31 -18.24 -15.01
CA PHE A 318 -5.32 -16.86 -15.51
C PHE A 318 -6.01 -15.90 -14.53
N ASP A 319 -5.81 -16.15 -13.23
CA ASP A 319 -6.64 -15.61 -12.16
C ASP A 319 -6.49 -14.12 -11.81
N LEU A 320 -7.46 -13.62 -11.05
CA LEU A 320 -7.49 -12.27 -10.47
C LEU A 320 -6.76 -12.12 -9.12
N GLY A 321 -6.33 -13.21 -8.49
CA GLY A 321 -5.64 -13.23 -7.20
C GLY A 321 -4.17 -12.79 -7.28
N GLY A 322 -3.57 -12.65 -8.47
CA GLY A 322 -2.19 -12.19 -8.66
C GLY A 322 -1.88 -10.78 -8.12
N CYS A 323 -2.88 -9.90 -8.02
CA CYS A 323 -2.78 -8.55 -7.49
C CYS A 323 -3.87 -8.28 -6.45
N GLY A 324 -3.60 -7.45 -5.43
CA GLY A 324 -4.63 -6.95 -4.52
C GLY A 324 -5.54 -5.92 -5.24
N PRO A 325 -6.78 -5.70 -4.76
CA PRO A 325 -7.65 -4.65 -5.30
C PRO A 325 -7.11 -3.27 -4.91
N LEU A 326 -7.25 -2.28 -5.81
CA LEU A 326 -6.99 -0.87 -5.48
C LEU A 326 -8.30 -0.08 -5.54
N LEU A 327 -8.52 0.79 -4.57
CA LEU A 327 -9.72 1.64 -4.53
C LEU A 327 -9.35 3.04 -5.01
N VAL A 328 -10.01 3.51 -6.07
CA VAL A 328 -9.67 4.79 -6.70
C VAL A 328 -10.91 5.65 -6.91
N ASP A 329 -10.77 6.94 -6.57
CA ASP A 329 -11.80 7.94 -6.84
C ASP A 329 -11.43 8.74 -8.09
N VAL A 330 -12.38 8.81 -9.04
CA VAL A 330 -12.24 9.49 -10.33
C VAL A 330 -13.34 10.56 -10.45
N PRO A 331 -13.12 11.77 -9.91
CA PRO A 331 -14.08 12.87 -10.01
C PRO A 331 -14.39 13.21 -11.48
N GLY A 332 -15.68 13.41 -11.76
CA GLY A 332 -16.18 13.62 -13.12
C GLY A 332 -16.57 12.34 -13.86
N ALA A 333 -16.19 11.15 -13.37
CA ALA A 333 -16.71 9.89 -13.88
C ALA A 333 -18.09 9.54 -13.31
N THR A 334 -18.79 8.59 -13.95
CA THR A 334 -19.97 7.95 -13.34
C THR A 334 -19.99 6.45 -13.68
N PRO A 335 -19.80 5.56 -12.70
CA PRO A 335 -19.50 5.82 -11.28
C PRO A 335 -18.12 6.49 -11.09
N SER A 336 -17.99 7.27 -10.01
CA SER A 336 -16.72 7.92 -9.62
C SER A 336 -15.90 7.10 -8.63
N HIS A 337 -16.55 6.23 -7.86
CA HIS A 337 -15.91 5.32 -6.90
C HIS A 337 -15.64 3.99 -7.60
N LEU A 338 -14.37 3.64 -7.78
CA LEU A 338 -13.98 2.47 -8.54
C LEU A 338 -13.12 1.51 -7.73
N VAL A 339 -13.21 0.23 -8.07
CA VAL A 339 -12.18 -0.76 -7.77
C VAL A 339 -11.41 -1.04 -9.06
N VAL A 340 -10.10 -1.08 -8.97
CA VAL A 340 -9.20 -1.58 -10.00
C VAL A 340 -8.80 -3.01 -9.63
N ALA A 341 -8.99 -3.94 -10.57
CA ALA A 341 -8.44 -5.30 -10.48
C ALA A 341 -7.53 -5.57 -11.69
N LEU A 342 -6.47 -6.34 -11.47
CA LEU A 342 -5.47 -6.71 -12.48
C LEU A 342 -5.30 -8.23 -12.46
N GLY A 343 -5.45 -8.89 -13.60
CA GLY A 343 -5.40 -10.36 -13.69
C GLY A 343 -4.12 -10.91 -14.31
N LYS A 344 -3.79 -12.17 -13.96
CA LYS A 344 -2.84 -13.00 -14.74
C LYS A 344 -3.28 -13.12 -16.20
N ASN A 345 -4.58 -13.00 -16.50
CA ASN A 345 -5.13 -12.91 -17.85
C ASN A 345 -4.76 -11.66 -18.68
N THR A 346 -3.81 -10.83 -18.23
CA THR A 346 -3.30 -9.60 -18.90
C THR A 346 -4.24 -8.38 -18.91
N ASN A 347 -5.43 -8.48 -18.32
CA ASN A 347 -6.41 -7.40 -18.31
C ASN A 347 -6.35 -6.52 -17.05
N GLY A 348 -6.67 -5.25 -17.24
CA GLY A 348 -7.10 -4.34 -16.19
C GLY A 348 -8.62 -4.15 -16.25
N TYR A 349 -9.24 -4.07 -15.08
CA TYR A 349 -10.68 -3.99 -14.87
C TYR A 349 -11.04 -2.77 -14.03
N LEU A 350 -12.10 -2.06 -14.41
CA LEU A 350 -12.76 -1.06 -13.57
C LEU A 350 -14.11 -1.59 -13.12
N LEU A 351 -14.34 -1.58 -11.81
CA LEU A 351 -15.58 -2.04 -11.17
C LEU A 351 -16.21 -0.87 -10.40
N ASN A 352 -17.53 -0.87 -10.26
CA ASN A 352 -18.21 0.13 -9.44
C ASN A 352 -18.07 -0.25 -7.95
N ARG A 353 -17.30 0.53 -7.17
CA ARG A 353 -17.05 0.23 -5.75
C ARG A 353 -18.33 0.17 -4.91
N ASP A 354 -19.34 0.94 -5.30
CA ASP A 354 -20.60 1.04 -4.56
C ASP A 354 -21.53 -0.17 -4.83
N ASN A 355 -21.40 -0.81 -6.00
CA ASN A 355 -22.21 -1.97 -6.43
C ASN A 355 -21.43 -2.80 -7.47
N LEU A 356 -20.74 -3.85 -7.01
CA LEU A 356 -19.74 -4.58 -7.80
C LEU A 356 -20.31 -5.34 -9.02
N GLY A 357 -21.57 -5.80 -8.95
CA GLY A 357 -22.34 -6.30 -10.09
C GLY A 357 -22.47 -7.82 -10.21
N GLY A 358 -21.80 -8.60 -9.35
CA GLY A 358 -21.78 -10.06 -9.37
C GLY A 358 -21.07 -10.62 -10.60
N ILE A 359 -21.45 -11.82 -11.05
CA ILE A 359 -20.93 -12.43 -12.28
C ILE A 359 -21.42 -11.63 -13.50
N SER A 360 -20.58 -10.73 -14.02
CA SER A 360 -21.03 -9.66 -14.91
C SER A 360 -19.91 -9.07 -15.77
N VAL A 361 -20.27 -8.25 -16.75
CA VAL A 361 -19.28 -7.39 -17.43
C VAL A 361 -18.84 -6.26 -16.49
N PRO A 362 -17.53 -5.90 -16.47
CA PRO A 362 -17.01 -4.79 -15.68
C PRO A 362 -17.48 -3.44 -16.25
N VAL A 363 -17.29 -2.35 -15.50
CA VAL A 363 -17.55 -0.97 -15.99
C VAL A 363 -16.66 -0.65 -17.19
N ALA A 364 -15.39 -1.09 -17.13
CA ALA A 364 -14.48 -1.10 -18.26
C ALA A 364 -13.47 -2.26 -18.14
N GLN A 365 -12.95 -2.70 -19.29
CA GLN A 365 -11.86 -3.67 -19.39
C GLN A 365 -10.91 -3.24 -20.52
N ALA A 366 -9.62 -3.45 -20.33
CA ALA A 366 -8.62 -3.36 -21.38
C ALA A 366 -7.53 -4.42 -21.19
N ASN A 367 -6.94 -4.91 -22.28
CA ASN A 367 -5.68 -5.64 -22.19
C ASN A 367 -4.56 -4.61 -21.93
N VAL A 368 -3.98 -4.65 -20.74
CA VAL A 368 -2.98 -3.67 -20.28
C VAL A 368 -1.56 -4.26 -20.27
N SER A 369 -1.42 -5.59 -20.34
CA SER A 369 -0.14 -6.30 -20.28
C SER A 369 0.00 -7.41 -21.33
N PRO A 370 -0.08 -7.11 -22.65
CA PRO A 370 -0.18 -8.14 -23.68
C PRO A 370 0.86 -9.26 -23.56
N GLY A 371 0.39 -10.50 -23.37
CA GLY A 371 1.21 -11.69 -23.24
C GLY A 371 1.93 -11.91 -21.90
N ASN A 372 1.67 -11.10 -20.86
CA ASN A 372 2.37 -11.19 -19.57
C ASN A 372 1.42 -11.08 -18.38
N SER A 373 1.41 -12.11 -17.53
CA SER A 373 0.60 -12.18 -16.30
C SER A 373 0.98 -11.10 -15.29
N ILE A 374 -0.01 -10.46 -14.67
CA ILE A 374 0.20 -9.35 -13.73
C ILE A 374 0.18 -9.89 -12.29
N ILE A 375 1.37 -10.02 -11.67
CA ILE A 375 1.55 -10.55 -10.30
C ILE A 375 2.49 -9.61 -9.53
N GLN A 376 1.92 -8.77 -8.66
CA GLN A 376 2.57 -7.64 -7.98
C GLN A 376 1.57 -6.85 -7.12
N ALA A 377 2.02 -5.78 -6.44
CA ALA A 377 1.17 -4.70 -5.97
C ALA A 377 1.28 -3.51 -6.93
N ALA A 378 0.16 -3.00 -7.44
CA ALA A 378 0.15 -1.78 -8.23
C ALA A 378 0.17 -0.54 -7.31
N ALA A 379 0.42 0.62 -7.91
CA ALA A 379 0.18 1.90 -7.30
C ALA A 379 -0.86 2.69 -8.10
N ALA A 380 -1.61 3.56 -7.44
CA ALA A 380 -2.56 4.48 -8.04
C ALA A 380 -2.22 5.92 -7.64
N TYR A 381 -2.37 6.85 -8.56
CA TYR A 381 -2.08 8.26 -8.30
C TYR A 381 -2.90 9.17 -9.19
N ARG A 382 -2.84 10.46 -8.92
CA ARG A 382 -3.51 11.48 -9.71
C ARG A 382 -2.53 12.56 -10.12
N THR A 383 -2.78 13.11 -11.29
CA THR A 383 -2.10 14.30 -11.79
C THR A 383 -3.15 15.30 -12.29
N ASN A 384 -2.72 16.45 -12.79
CA ASN A 384 -3.62 17.41 -13.43
C ASN A 384 -4.27 16.86 -14.71
N GLN A 385 -3.72 15.80 -15.31
CA GLN A 385 -4.34 15.08 -16.42
C GLN A 385 -5.44 14.11 -15.95
N GLY A 386 -5.21 13.31 -14.90
CA GLY A 386 -6.23 12.39 -14.40
C GLY A 386 -5.71 11.35 -13.41
N THR A 387 -6.49 10.29 -13.21
CA THR A 387 -6.13 9.16 -12.36
C THR A 387 -5.37 8.11 -13.17
N TYR A 388 -4.23 7.66 -12.67
CA TYR A 388 -3.35 6.66 -13.27
C TYR A 388 -3.20 5.45 -12.34
N VAL A 389 -2.94 4.30 -12.94
CA VAL A 389 -2.50 3.08 -12.24
C VAL A 389 -1.17 2.67 -12.84
N ALA A 390 -0.14 2.58 -12.00
CA ALA A 390 1.18 2.07 -12.34
C ALA A 390 1.31 0.62 -11.87
N PHE A 391 1.84 -0.24 -12.73
CA PHE A 391 2.05 -1.65 -12.43
C PHE A 391 3.23 -2.21 -13.22
N ARG A 392 3.85 -3.25 -12.69
CA ARG A 392 4.81 -4.08 -13.40
C ARG A 392 4.10 -4.91 -14.46
N ALA A 393 4.27 -4.56 -15.73
CA ALA A 393 3.71 -5.32 -16.85
C ALA A 393 4.57 -6.55 -17.21
N THR A 394 5.89 -6.42 -17.10
CA THR A 394 6.83 -7.53 -17.37
C THR A 394 7.98 -7.51 -16.37
N ARG A 395 8.89 -8.49 -16.44
CA ARG A 395 10.15 -8.46 -15.69
C ARG A 395 10.96 -7.17 -15.90
N SER A 396 10.86 -6.51 -17.05
CA SER A 396 11.66 -5.33 -17.43
C SER A 396 10.85 -4.05 -17.65
N THR A 397 9.52 -4.10 -17.59
CA THR A 397 8.64 -3.00 -18.01
C THR A 397 7.71 -2.56 -16.88
N LEU A 398 7.87 -1.30 -16.49
CA LEU A 398 6.87 -0.54 -15.74
C LEU A 398 5.89 0.08 -16.76
N THR A 399 4.59 -0.09 -16.55
CA THR A 399 3.55 0.46 -17.42
C THR A 399 2.52 1.21 -16.58
N THR A 400 1.92 2.23 -17.18
CA THR A 400 0.74 2.88 -16.63
C THR A 400 -0.45 2.79 -17.58
N PHE A 401 -1.65 2.75 -17.01
CA PHE A 401 -2.86 3.13 -17.73
C PHE A 401 -3.56 4.28 -17.00
N ARG A 402 -4.34 5.06 -17.74
CA ARG A 402 -5.12 6.19 -17.23
C ARG A 402 -6.60 5.82 -17.21
N ILE A 403 -7.29 6.20 -16.15
CA ILE A 403 -8.74 6.14 -16.06
C ILE A 403 -9.30 7.46 -16.56
N THR A 404 -10.05 7.42 -17.65
CA THR A 404 -10.69 8.61 -18.22
C THR A 404 -11.97 8.92 -17.45
N ALA A 405 -12.11 10.17 -17.00
CA ALA A 405 -13.26 10.66 -16.26
C ALA A 405 -14.48 10.88 -17.19
N THR A 406 -15.07 9.78 -17.66
CA THR A 406 -16.28 9.72 -18.48
C THR A 406 -17.42 8.98 -17.77
N SER A 407 -18.60 8.97 -18.36
CA SER A 407 -19.78 8.25 -17.85
C SER A 407 -20.29 7.27 -18.92
N PRO A 408 -19.89 5.98 -18.90
CA PRO A 408 -19.00 5.32 -17.93
C PRO A 408 -17.52 5.70 -18.08
N PRO A 409 -16.68 5.51 -17.03
CA PRO A 409 -15.24 5.67 -17.13
C PRO A 409 -14.63 4.61 -18.05
N THR A 410 -13.48 4.93 -18.66
CA THR A 410 -12.78 4.04 -19.59
C THR A 410 -11.29 3.93 -19.24
N ILE A 411 -10.68 2.80 -19.59
CA ILE A 411 -9.23 2.61 -19.51
C ILE A 411 -8.59 3.11 -20.81
N ALA A 412 -7.64 4.03 -20.69
CA ALA A 412 -6.81 4.53 -21.78
C ALA A 412 -5.34 4.17 -21.53
N THR A 413 -4.56 3.95 -22.60
CA THR A 413 -3.12 3.71 -22.49
C THR A 413 -2.43 4.90 -21.81
N GLY A 414 -1.55 4.62 -20.84
CA GLY A 414 -0.66 5.60 -20.24
C GLY A 414 0.70 5.59 -20.94
N TRP A 415 1.76 5.63 -20.14
CA TRP A 415 3.15 5.51 -20.60
C TRP A 415 3.74 4.13 -20.24
N SER A 416 4.94 3.84 -20.73
CA SER A 416 5.69 2.64 -20.33
C SER A 416 7.19 2.90 -20.38
N ALA A 417 7.90 2.38 -19.39
CA ALA A 417 9.35 2.45 -19.29
C ALA A 417 9.92 1.02 -19.23
N THR A 418 10.63 0.62 -20.27
CA THR A 418 11.31 -0.68 -20.35
C THR A 418 12.80 -0.51 -20.08
N ARG A 419 13.30 -1.20 -19.06
CA ARG A 419 14.73 -1.35 -18.74
C ARG A 419 15.13 -2.81 -18.97
N THR A 420 15.72 -3.11 -20.11
CA THR A 420 16.19 -4.46 -20.44
C THR A 420 17.16 -4.96 -19.37
N ASP A 421 17.03 -6.23 -18.98
CA ASP A 421 17.79 -6.95 -17.94
C ASP A 421 17.70 -6.42 -16.50
N ALA A 422 17.28 -5.17 -16.31
CA ALA A 422 17.25 -4.48 -15.01
C ALA A 422 16.27 -5.01 -13.95
N GLY A 423 15.32 -5.88 -14.29
CA GLY A 423 14.28 -6.29 -13.34
C GLY A 423 13.26 -5.17 -13.05
N CYS A 424 12.17 -5.51 -12.36
CA CYS A 424 11.10 -4.56 -12.01
C CYS A 424 10.26 -5.17 -10.88
N GLY A 425 10.23 -4.49 -9.74
CA GLY A 425 9.39 -4.81 -8.59
C GLY A 425 8.01 -4.16 -8.66
N SER A 426 7.31 -4.17 -7.53
CA SER A 426 6.04 -3.47 -7.35
C SER A 426 6.29 -1.96 -7.27
N PRO A 427 5.55 -1.11 -8.02
CA PRO A 427 5.74 0.34 -7.98
C PRO A 427 5.16 0.99 -6.72
N PHE A 428 5.73 2.13 -6.36
CA PHE A 428 5.21 3.10 -5.40
C PHE A 428 5.34 4.53 -5.96
N VAL A 429 4.73 5.52 -5.32
CA VAL A 429 4.62 6.87 -5.89
C VAL A 429 4.92 7.94 -4.85
N THR A 430 5.75 8.93 -5.18
CA THR A 430 5.88 10.16 -4.39
C THR A 430 5.21 11.34 -5.08
N SER A 431 4.72 12.29 -4.31
CA SER A 431 4.22 13.59 -4.81
C SER A 431 4.43 14.67 -3.76
N THR A 432 4.58 15.93 -4.17
CA THR A 432 4.74 17.05 -3.22
C THR A 432 3.45 17.43 -2.50
N ASP A 433 2.28 17.15 -3.10
CA ASP A 433 0.95 17.50 -2.56
C ASP A 433 -0.17 16.49 -2.90
N GLY A 434 0.15 15.38 -3.56
CA GLY A 434 -0.78 14.35 -4.03
C GLY A 434 -1.28 14.51 -5.47
N ILE A 435 -0.91 15.60 -6.17
CA ILE A 435 -1.30 15.87 -7.57
C ILE A 435 -0.12 16.36 -8.43
N ASN A 436 0.78 17.17 -7.87
CA ASN A 436 1.91 17.76 -8.56
C ASN A 436 3.21 16.99 -8.27
N ASP A 437 4.23 17.21 -9.12
CA ASP A 437 5.57 16.61 -8.96
C ASP A 437 5.54 15.09 -8.70
N VAL A 438 4.65 14.39 -9.42
CA VAL A 438 4.42 12.97 -9.21
C VAL A 438 5.55 12.15 -9.83
N ILE A 439 6.16 11.28 -9.02
CA ILE A 439 7.24 10.40 -9.44
C ILE A 439 6.84 8.96 -9.10
N VAL A 440 6.80 8.09 -10.10
CA VAL A 440 6.57 6.66 -9.95
C VAL A 440 7.91 5.95 -9.83
N TRP A 441 8.08 5.18 -8.77
CA TRP A 441 9.31 4.51 -8.40
C TRP A 441 9.18 2.98 -8.54
N VAL A 442 10.26 2.32 -8.95
CA VAL A 442 10.40 0.85 -8.95
C VAL A 442 11.82 0.44 -8.62
N VAL A 443 11.98 -0.73 -8.00
CA VAL A 443 13.28 -1.37 -7.78
C VAL A 443 13.56 -2.36 -8.93
N GLY A 444 14.82 -2.47 -9.33
CA GLY A 444 15.32 -3.47 -10.27
C GLY A 444 15.52 -4.85 -9.65
N THR A 445 14.41 -5.52 -9.37
CA THR A 445 14.35 -6.76 -8.57
C THR A 445 14.76 -8.04 -9.32
N ALA A 446 15.25 -9.04 -8.59
CA ALA A 446 15.37 -10.40 -9.09
C ALA A 446 14.00 -11.07 -9.31
N GLY A 447 13.87 -11.88 -10.36
CA GLY A 447 12.62 -12.56 -10.69
C GLY A 447 12.82 -13.77 -11.59
N TRP A 448 12.18 -14.88 -11.24
CA TRP A 448 12.26 -16.19 -11.92
C TRP A 448 13.70 -16.70 -12.11
N GLY A 449 14.53 -16.58 -11.07
CA GLY A 449 15.93 -17.02 -11.08
C GLY A 449 16.87 -16.12 -11.88
N VAL A 450 16.45 -14.92 -12.29
CA VAL A 450 17.27 -13.95 -13.02
C VAL A 450 17.35 -12.63 -12.24
N GLU A 451 18.57 -12.22 -11.90
CA GLU A 451 18.90 -10.97 -11.19
C GLU A 451 18.54 -9.71 -11.97
N GLY A 452 18.00 -8.71 -11.26
CA GLY A 452 17.81 -7.36 -11.79
C GLY A 452 19.08 -6.51 -11.67
N ASP A 453 18.98 -5.20 -11.90
CA ASP A 453 20.09 -4.26 -11.69
C ASP A 453 20.24 -3.82 -10.22
N GLN A 454 19.33 -4.26 -9.35
CA GLN A 454 19.28 -4.00 -7.92
C GLN A 454 19.24 -2.49 -7.57
N GLN A 455 18.81 -1.63 -8.50
CA GLN A 455 18.77 -0.18 -8.29
C GLN A 455 17.34 0.35 -8.18
N LEU A 456 17.20 1.51 -7.54
CA LEU A 456 15.96 2.28 -7.53
C LEU A 456 15.87 3.12 -8.81
N HIS A 457 14.70 3.16 -9.45
CA HIS A 457 14.42 3.96 -10.64
C HIS A 457 13.18 4.82 -10.40
N GLY A 458 13.19 6.08 -10.86
CA GLY A 458 12.11 7.04 -10.69
C GLY A 458 11.71 7.71 -12.01
N TYR A 459 10.41 7.78 -12.26
CA TYR A 459 9.84 8.27 -13.53
C TYR A 459 8.78 9.33 -13.31
N ASP A 460 8.73 10.35 -14.17
CA ASP A 460 7.68 11.35 -14.20
C ASP A 460 6.30 10.70 -14.41
N GLY A 461 5.37 11.02 -13.51
CA GLY A 461 4.06 10.37 -13.44
C GLY A 461 3.14 10.65 -14.64
N GLU A 462 3.34 11.73 -15.40
CA GLU A 462 2.53 12.02 -16.59
C GLU A 462 3.10 11.42 -17.87
N THR A 463 4.43 11.37 -17.99
CA THR A 463 5.12 11.10 -19.26
C THR A 463 5.96 9.83 -19.27
N GLY A 464 6.33 9.27 -18.12
CA GLY A 464 7.29 8.17 -18.01
C GLY A 464 8.73 8.58 -18.30
N ALA A 465 9.03 9.89 -18.37
CA ALA A 465 10.40 10.37 -18.51
C ALA A 465 11.24 10.00 -17.28
N VAL A 466 12.52 9.65 -17.47
CA VAL A 466 13.41 9.30 -16.37
C VAL A 466 13.70 10.54 -15.51
N VAL A 467 13.37 10.47 -14.22
CA VAL A 467 13.73 11.45 -13.19
C VAL A 467 14.97 10.99 -12.44
N TYR A 468 15.04 9.70 -12.09
CA TYR A 468 16.18 9.07 -11.43
C TYR A 468 16.42 7.69 -12.07
N ALA A 469 17.67 7.38 -12.40
CA ALA A 469 18.04 6.23 -13.23
C ALA A 469 18.79 5.12 -12.45
N GLY A 470 18.75 5.17 -11.12
CA GLY A 470 19.72 4.48 -10.28
C GLY A 470 21.09 5.19 -10.29
N GLY A 471 22.09 4.50 -9.76
CA GLY A 471 23.45 4.99 -9.65
C GLY A 471 24.45 3.87 -9.37
N GLY A 472 25.69 4.25 -8.99
CA GLY A 472 26.83 3.34 -8.99
C GLY A 472 26.75 2.17 -8.00
N PRO A 473 27.78 1.30 -7.90
CA PRO A 473 27.77 0.11 -7.04
C PRO A 473 27.47 0.34 -5.55
N ASN A 474 27.58 1.58 -5.08
CA ASN A 474 27.20 2.01 -3.73
C ASN A 474 25.69 2.31 -3.58
N GLU A 475 24.86 2.06 -4.60
CA GLU A 475 23.41 2.30 -4.61
C GLU A 475 22.60 1.02 -4.90
N LEU A 476 23.28 -0.14 -4.89
CA LEU A 476 22.66 -1.46 -5.03
C LEU A 476 21.84 -1.84 -3.78
N ILE A 477 20.78 -2.60 -4.04
CA ILE A 477 19.79 -3.17 -3.11
C ILE A 477 19.70 -4.68 -3.42
N PRO A 478 20.69 -5.49 -3.00
CA PRO A 478 20.64 -6.95 -3.15
C PRO A 478 19.53 -7.57 -2.31
N GLY A 479 19.12 -8.79 -2.68
CA GLY A 479 18.08 -9.54 -1.98
C GLY A 479 16.68 -8.95 -2.19
N THR A 480 16.25 -8.78 -3.44
CA THR A 480 14.98 -8.12 -3.77
C THR A 480 14.08 -8.96 -4.67
N HIS A 481 12.79 -8.98 -4.34
CA HIS A 481 11.81 -9.97 -4.79
C HIS A 481 10.76 -9.36 -5.72
N SER A 482 10.71 -9.81 -6.98
CA SER A 482 10.01 -9.08 -8.04
C SER A 482 8.50 -8.87 -7.94
N TYR A 483 7.80 -9.54 -7.03
CA TYR A 483 6.36 -9.34 -6.84
C TYR A 483 6.02 -8.58 -5.54
N SER A 484 6.96 -8.45 -4.59
CA SER A 484 6.68 -7.90 -3.25
C SER A 484 7.55 -6.69 -2.88
N THR A 485 8.82 -6.64 -3.30
CA THR A 485 9.69 -5.49 -3.00
C THR A 485 9.11 -4.22 -3.62
N THR A 486 8.81 -3.28 -2.73
CA THR A 486 8.37 -1.91 -2.97
C THR A 486 9.05 -1.01 -1.92
N GLY A 487 8.96 0.31 -2.09
CA GLY A 487 9.54 1.29 -1.16
C GLY A 487 8.48 2.07 -0.40
N ILE A 488 8.92 2.70 0.69
CA ILE A 488 8.16 3.73 1.40
C ILE A 488 8.92 5.05 1.31
N ALA A 489 8.21 6.17 1.23
CA ALA A 489 8.83 7.50 1.22
C ALA A 489 8.29 8.38 2.35
N VAL A 490 9.19 9.01 3.12
CA VAL A 490 8.85 9.84 4.27
C VAL A 490 10.02 10.75 4.67
N ARG A 491 9.72 12.02 5.00
CA ARG A 491 10.68 13.05 5.43
C ARG A 491 11.91 13.26 4.51
N GLY A 492 11.72 13.13 3.20
CA GLY A 492 12.79 13.24 2.21
C GLY A 492 13.68 12.01 2.11
N HIS A 493 13.26 10.89 2.69
CA HIS A 493 13.92 9.58 2.55
C HIS A 493 13.04 8.59 1.80
N ILE A 494 13.65 7.65 1.08
CA ILE A 494 13.03 6.40 0.62
C ILE A 494 13.67 5.25 1.38
N TYR A 495 12.86 4.38 2.00
CA TYR A 495 13.32 3.14 2.62
C TYR A 495 12.83 1.93 1.83
N ILE A 496 13.74 0.99 1.58
CA ILE A 496 13.48 -0.25 0.84
C ILE A 496 14.13 -1.38 1.64
N ALA A 497 13.38 -2.45 1.89
CA ALA A 497 13.95 -3.66 2.48
C ALA A 497 14.38 -4.64 1.38
N GLY A 498 15.53 -5.25 1.60
CA GLY A 498 15.95 -6.47 0.93
C GLY A 498 16.49 -7.46 1.97
N ASP A 499 16.88 -8.64 1.51
CA ASP A 499 17.31 -9.73 2.38
C ASP A 499 18.50 -9.29 3.25
N ASN A 500 18.38 -9.50 4.56
CA ASN A 500 19.34 -9.11 5.59
C ASN A 500 19.62 -7.59 5.73
N LYS A 501 18.93 -6.69 5.00
CA LYS A 501 19.17 -5.24 5.13
C LYS A 501 18.01 -4.34 4.68
N VAL A 502 17.68 -3.35 5.52
CA VAL A 502 16.96 -2.14 5.11
C VAL A 502 17.96 -1.11 4.57
N TYR A 503 17.63 -0.52 3.42
CA TYR A 503 18.39 0.53 2.76
C TYR A 503 17.63 1.85 2.82
N ALA A 504 18.34 2.93 3.14
CA ALA A 504 17.82 4.29 3.06
C ALA A 504 18.43 5.03 1.86
N PHE A 505 17.60 5.81 1.19
CA PHE A 505 18.00 6.80 0.20
C PHE A 505 17.55 8.16 0.68
N THR A 506 18.39 9.18 0.57
CA THR A 506 18.17 10.50 1.16
C THR A 506 18.25 11.57 0.08
N LEU A 507 17.24 12.45 0.01
CA LEU A 507 17.28 13.63 -0.87
C LEU A 507 18.40 14.58 -0.42
N PRO A 508 19.04 15.34 -1.33
CA PRO A 508 20.04 16.31 -0.93
C PRO A 508 19.46 17.31 0.08
N ALA A 509 20.22 17.60 1.13
CA ALA A 509 19.85 18.65 2.08
C ALA A 509 19.58 19.96 1.29
N PRO A 510 18.45 20.65 1.54
CA PRO A 510 18.09 21.83 0.78
C PRO A 510 19.20 22.87 0.92
N THR A 511 19.75 23.31 -0.22
CA THR A 511 20.79 24.35 -0.23
C THR A 511 20.22 25.57 0.49
N PRO A 512 20.81 26.04 1.60
CA PRO A 512 20.21 27.09 2.40
C PRO A 512 20.09 28.36 1.55
N THR A 513 18.84 28.77 1.29
CA THR A 513 18.54 29.94 0.47
C THR A 513 19.37 31.12 0.97
N PRO A 514 20.26 31.71 0.14
CA PRO A 514 21.18 32.73 0.60
C PRO A 514 20.39 33.89 1.19
N ARG A 515 20.47 34.05 2.51
CA ARG A 515 19.76 35.10 3.24
C ARG A 515 20.10 36.43 2.57
N PRO A 516 19.12 37.22 2.09
CA PRO A 516 19.41 38.46 1.40
C PRO A 516 20.28 39.33 2.30
N SER A 517 21.48 39.67 1.82
CA SER A 517 22.42 40.50 2.55
C SER A 517 21.71 41.77 3.02
N PRO A 518 21.84 42.18 4.29
CA PRO A 518 21.14 43.35 4.79
C PRO A 518 21.57 44.56 3.96
N ILE A 519 20.61 45.11 3.21
CA ILE A 519 20.81 46.32 2.39
C ILE A 519 21.41 47.39 3.32
N PRO A 520 22.58 47.97 3.01
CA PRO A 520 23.18 48.99 3.84
C PRO A 520 22.21 50.14 4.01
N ARG A 521 21.65 50.31 5.21
CA ARG A 521 20.82 51.49 5.51
C ARG A 521 21.70 52.71 5.33
N HIS A 522 21.31 53.59 4.40
CA HIS A 522 21.98 54.87 4.19
C HIS A 522 22.11 55.60 5.53
N ARG A 523 23.37 55.80 5.97
CA ARG A 523 23.67 56.56 7.17
C ARG A 523 23.27 58.02 6.89
N PRO A 524 22.35 58.63 7.66
CA PRO A 524 21.94 60.00 7.40
C PRO A 524 23.14 60.95 7.49
N THR A 525 23.32 61.79 6.48
CA THR A 525 24.39 62.79 6.44
C THR A 525 24.19 63.79 7.59
N PRO A 526 25.23 64.10 8.40
CA PRO A 526 25.08 65.07 9.49
C PRO A 526 24.68 66.44 8.95
N ARG A 527 23.59 67.02 9.49
CA ARG A 527 23.13 68.36 9.09
C ARG A 527 24.15 69.41 9.57
N PRO A 528 24.57 70.39 8.74
CA PRO A 528 25.49 71.43 9.17
C PRO A 528 24.93 72.23 10.35
N ARG A 529 25.77 72.46 11.36
CA ARG A 529 25.41 73.25 12.55
C ARG A 529 25.54 74.75 12.23
N PRO A 530 24.50 75.58 12.43
CA PRO A 530 24.61 77.02 12.22
C PRO A 530 25.64 77.65 13.16
N ILE A 531 26.45 78.57 12.64
CA ILE A 531 27.36 79.42 13.40
C ILE A 531 26.57 80.65 13.89
N PRO A 532 26.63 81.04 15.18
CA PRO A 532 25.96 82.25 15.66
C PRO A 532 26.67 83.52 15.17
N PRO A 533 25.94 84.58 14.76
CA PRO A 533 26.53 85.90 14.54
C PRO A 533 26.91 86.57 15.88
N ARG A 534 27.81 87.56 15.80
CA ARG A 534 28.16 88.46 16.92
C ARG A 534 27.12 89.55 17.11
#